data_AF-A5G7U9-F1
#
_entry.id   AF-A5G7U9-F1
#
_cell.length_a   1.000
_cell.length_b   1.000
_cell.length_c   1.000
_cell.angle_alpha   90.00
_cell.angle_beta   90.00
_cell.angle_gamma   90.00
#
_symmetry.space_group_name_H-M   'P 1'
#
loop_
_entity.id
_entity.type
_entity.pdbx_description
1 polymer ?
#
loop_
_entity_poly.entity_id
_entity_poly.type
_entity_poly.pdbx_seq_one_letter_code
_entity_poly.pdbx_strand_id
1 'polypeptide(L)'
;MKTTEYRKICAFMVVTLSFVVLAACGSNSGGNNGPATTTLKGAVEFPAASASAKTTAKLVVTENDIAVEVYDLNGKKVASVHPQCDVAQTPRLYSYEVPGLTPKVDYVLKAVKTSTGQIVKKLIEKEKVVAGSVEGQIIDPVSTTAVVMAEKTLTSTFRLATVAIKLGEENYLLPAAVTEGIVSATIHTAVRPSYLENEIRTLATTVDPGSSSSLAGIDSQAKADLVNSYLIVNEAIKQNVDVQDFVEGTSAQVINNIRIIIYDSIGPVSGTKTITSTDAATTTSAASKGYTPPISQTATTTGLTAAEYVTLANGYRC
;
A
#
# COMPACT_ATOMS: atom_id res chain seq x y z
N MET A 1 0.17 -26.43 -80.24
CA MET A 1 -0.45 -25.11 -79.98
C MET A 1 0.35 -24.44 -78.86
N LYS A 2 1.00 -23.33 -79.19
CA LYS A 2 1.71 -22.39 -78.30
C LYS A 2 0.88 -21.11 -78.25
N THR A 3 0.94 -20.38 -77.12
CA THR A 3 0.64 -18.94 -76.83
C THR A 3 0.08 -18.88 -75.38
N THR A 4 0.45 -18.00 -74.45
CA THR A 4 1.11 -16.67 -74.49
C THR A 4 1.77 -16.37 -73.13
N GLU A 5 2.84 -15.57 -73.17
CA GLU A 5 3.56 -14.96 -72.05
C GLU A 5 2.72 -13.95 -71.22
N TYR A 6 3.18 -13.59 -70.02
CA TYR A 6 3.57 -12.20 -69.67
C TYR A 6 4.44 -12.15 -68.41
N ARG A 7 5.42 -11.24 -68.46
CA ARG A 7 6.52 -10.98 -67.52
C ARG A 7 6.11 -9.96 -66.43
N LYS A 8 6.86 -9.96 -65.30
CA LYS A 8 7.65 -8.84 -64.69
C LYS A 8 7.54 -8.81 -63.15
N ILE A 9 8.65 -9.04 -62.43
CA ILE A 9 9.66 -8.10 -61.87
C ILE A 9 9.45 -7.86 -60.37
N CYS A 10 10.53 -8.09 -59.63
CA CYS A 10 10.75 -7.92 -58.20
C CYS A 10 10.59 -6.47 -57.70
N ALA A 11 10.22 -6.30 -56.43
CA ALA A 11 10.66 -5.18 -55.61
C ALA A 11 10.69 -5.55 -54.12
N PHE A 12 11.91 -5.75 -53.61
CA PHE A 12 12.24 -5.58 -52.20
C PHE A 12 12.12 -4.08 -51.88
N MET A 13 11.45 -3.71 -50.79
CA MET A 13 11.57 -2.36 -50.24
C MET A 13 11.88 -2.43 -48.74
N VAL A 14 13.12 -2.03 -48.45
CA VAL A 14 13.68 -1.70 -47.15
C VAL A 14 12.95 -0.46 -46.62
N VAL A 15 12.34 -0.55 -45.43
CA VAL A 15 11.86 0.63 -44.71
C VAL A 15 12.94 1.03 -43.72
N THR A 16 13.75 2.00 -44.15
CA THR A 16 14.78 2.67 -43.36
C THR A 16 14.15 3.66 -42.39
N LEU A 17 14.65 3.60 -41.16
CA LEU A 17 14.51 4.54 -40.06
C LEU A 17 14.68 6.01 -40.54
N SER A 18 13.81 6.91 -40.10
CA SER A 18 14.07 8.35 -40.15
C SER A 18 13.58 9.01 -38.87
N PHE A 19 14.54 9.27 -37.99
CA PHE A 19 14.46 10.28 -36.94
C PHE A 19 14.18 11.63 -37.60
N VAL A 20 13.11 12.29 -37.17
CA VAL A 20 12.91 13.71 -37.43
C VAL A 20 12.83 14.42 -36.09
N VAL A 21 14.00 14.87 -35.65
CA VAL A 21 14.12 15.98 -34.69
C VAL A 21 13.81 17.24 -35.48
N LEU A 22 12.66 17.86 -35.24
CA LEU A 22 12.43 19.26 -35.61
C LEU A 22 12.17 20.07 -34.34
N ALA A 23 13.22 20.73 -33.88
CA ALA A 23 13.10 21.97 -33.13
C ALA A 23 12.79 23.09 -34.14
N ALA A 24 11.59 23.66 -34.04
CA ALA A 24 11.27 24.94 -34.65
C ALA A 24 10.58 25.81 -33.59
N CYS A 25 11.23 26.91 -33.27
CA CYS A 25 10.70 28.03 -32.53
C CYS A 25 9.52 28.60 -33.34
N GLY A 26 8.32 28.52 -32.79
CA GLY A 26 7.10 29.07 -33.37
C GLY A 26 6.15 29.42 -32.23
N SER A 27 6.10 30.69 -31.89
CA SER A 27 5.12 31.29 -31.00
C SER A 27 3.71 31.16 -31.60
N ASN A 28 2.85 30.36 -30.97
CA ASN A 28 1.44 30.65 -30.69
C ASN A 28 0.76 29.44 -30.01
N SER A 29 0.07 29.75 -28.91
CA SER A 29 -1.13 29.10 -28.36
C SER A 29 -1.36 27.62 -28.65
N GLY A 30 -1.07 26.78 -27.67
CA GLY A 30 -1.57 25.41 -27.60
C GLY A 30 -1.51 24.93 -26.17
N GLY A 31 -2.57 25.22 -25.39
CA GLY A 31 -2.74 24.60 -24.09
C GLY A 31 -2.58 23.09 -24.25
N ASN A 32 -1.64 22.51 -23.49
CA ASN A 32 -1.34 21.10 -23.50
C ASN A 32 -2.54 20.33 -22.91
N ASN A 33 -3.61 20.17 -23.70
CA ASN A 33 -4.75 19.31 -23.40
C ASN A 33 -4.38 17.84 -23.64
N GLY A 34 -3.24 17.40 -23.08
CA GLY A 34 -3.09 15.98 -22.76
C GLY A 34 -4.22 15.59 -21.80
N PRO A 35 -4.65 14.32 -21.78
CA PRO A 35 -5.54 13.84 -20.74
C PRO A 35 -4.95 14.25 -19.38
N ALA A 36 -5.79 14.79 -18.49
CA ALA A 36 -5.32 15.20 -17.17
C ALA A 36 -4.63 14.01 -16.49
N THR A 37 -3.40 14.21 -16.00
CA THR A 37 -2.64 13.18 -15.30
C THR A 37 -2.40 13.58 -13.85
N THR A 38 -2.13 12.57 -13.02
CA THR A 38 -1.73 12.71 -11.61
C THR A 38 -0.32 12.19 -11.43
N THR A 39 0.42 12.86 -10.55
CA THR A 39 1.67 12.38 -9.98
C THR A 39 1.46 12.10 -8.49
N LEU A 40 1.73 10.87 -8.04
CA LEU A 40 1.73 10.53 -6.62
C LEU A 40 3.14 10.68 -6.04
N LYS A 41 3.27 11.36 -4.89
CA LYS A 41 4.54 11.55 -4.18
C LYS A 41 4.42 11.12 -2.73
N GLY A 42 5.47 10.51 -2.19
CA GLY A 42 5.47 10.10 -0.79
C GLY A 42 6.75 9.40 -0.35
N ALA A 43 6.65 8.65 0.76
CA ALA A 43 7.74 7.84 1.30
C ALA A 43 7.35 6.38 1.50
N VAL A 44 8.39 5.56 1.58
CA VAL A 44 8.31 4.18 2.04
C VAL A 44 9.00 4.05 3.39
N GLU A 45 8.33 3.44 4.35
CA GLU A 45 8.89 3.07 5.64
C GLU A 45 8.72 1.57 5.89
N PHE A 46 9.84 0.90 6.15
CA PHE A 46 9.85 -0.48 6.60
C PHE A 46 10.19 -0.53 8.09
N PRO A 47 9.47 -1.34 8.89
CA PRO A 47 9.83 -1.51 10.29
C PRO A 47 11.17 -2.25 10.39
N ALA A 48 11.97 -1.87 11.39
CA ALA A 48 13.27 -2.48 11.62
C ALA A 48 13.13 -3.99 11.84
N ALA A 49 13.85 -4.79 11.04
CA ALA A 49 13.83 -6.24 11.15
C ALA A 49 14.20 -6.68 12.58
N SER A 50 13.49 -7.68 13.11
CA SER A 50 13.77 -8.22 14.44
C SER A 50 15.15 -8.88 14.47
N ALA A 51 15.93 -8.65 15.55
CA ALA A 51 17.28 -9.21 15.73
C ALA A 51 17.34 -10.77 15.72
N SER A 52 16.19 -11.45 15.74
CA SER A 52 16.05 -12.89 15.57
C SER A 52 16.32 -13.38 14.14
N ALA A 53 16.38 -12.48 13.14
CA ALA A 53 16.96 -12.80 11.84
C ALA A 53 18.47 -12.99 12.04
N LYS A 54 18.90 -14.24 12.25
CA LYS A 54 20.31 -14.65 12.36
C LYS A 54 21.05 -14.32 11.05
N THR A 55 21.47 -13.08 10.88
CA THR A 55 22.59 -12.70 10.01
C THR A 55 22.97 -11.24 10.32
N THR A 56 23.96 -11.06 11.18
CA THR A 56 24.79 -9.84 11.23
C THR A 56 25.63 -9.76 9.95
N ALA A 57 24.99 -9.44 8.84
CA ALA A 57 25.60 -8.60 7.82
C ALA A 57 24.86 -7.27 7.97
N LYS A 58 25.61 -6.19 8.22
CA LYS A 58 25.07 -4.82 8.19
C LYS A 58 24.34 -4.69 6.84
N LEU A 59 23.01 -4.78 6.86
CA LEU A 59 22.23 -4.89 5.63
C LEU A 59 22.44 -3.58 4.86
N VAL A 60 23.30 -3.63 3.85
CA VAL A 60 23.60 -2.47 3.01
C VAL A 60 22.37 -2.29 2.13
N VAL A 61 21.43 -1.48 2.60
CA VAL A 61 20.35 -1.00 1.73
C VAL A 61 21.03 -0.17 0.64
N THR A 62 20.98 -0.63 -0.61
CA THR A 62 21.50 0.11 -1.75
C THR A 62 20.41 1.01 -2.32
N GLU A 63 20.77 1.99 -3.14
CA GLU A 63 19.81 2.94 -3.74
C GLU A 63 18.69 2.26 -4.55
N ASN A 64 18.89 1.01 -4.99
CA ASN A 64 17.91 0.24 -5.76
C ASN A 64 17.25 -0.90 -4.99
N ASP A 65 17.44 -0.98 -3.67
CA ASP A 65 16.91 -2.09 -2.86
C ASP A 65 15.38 -2.07 -2.76
N ILE A 66 14.75 -0.92 -3.02
CA ILE A 66 13.30 -0.75 -2.91
C ILE A 66 12.71 -0.47 -4.28
N ALA A 67 11.57 -1.11 -4.55
CA ALA A 67 10.70 -0.80 -5.68
C ALA A 67 9.31 -0.43 -5.15
N VAL A 68 8.70 0.62 -5.71
CA VAL A 68 7.30 0.97 -5.51
C VAL A 68 6.54 0.64 -6.78
N GLU A 69 5.68 -0.36 -6.68
CA GLU A 69 4.82 -0.84 -7.76
C GLU A 69 3.41 -0.30 -7.55
N VAL A 70 2.77 0.13 -8.65
CA VAL A 70 1.40 0.65 -8.63
C VAL A 70 0.50 -0.30 -9.37
N TYR A 71 -0.59 -0.68 -8.73
CA TYR A 71 -1.59 -1.60 -9.27
C TYR A 71 -2.97 -0.93 -9.30
N ASP A 72 -3.77 -1.27 -10.30
CA ASP A 72 -5.22 -1.05 -10.24
C ASP A 72 -5.89 -2.10 -9.33
N LEU A 73 -7.20 -1.96 -9.10
CA LEU A 73 -7.95 -2.89 -8.24
C LEU A 73 -8.13 -4.29 -8.84
N ASN A 74 -7.78 -4.50 -10.12
CA ASN A 74 -7.78 -5.80 -10.79
C ASN A 74 -6.38 -6.46 -10.83
N GLY A 75 -5.43 -5.95 -10.04
CA GLY A 75 -4.09 -6.54 -9.94
C GLY A 75 -3.22 -6.31 -11.18
N LYS A 76 -3.60 -5.40 -12.09
CA LYS A 76 -2.75 -5.00 -13.22
C LYS A 76 -1.75 -3.95 -12.74
N LYS A 77 -0.46 -4.25 -12.92
CA LYS A 77 0.62 -3.29 -12.69
C LYS A 77 0.53 -2.17 -13.73
N VAL A 78 0.39 -0.93 -13.27
CA VAL A 78 0.28 0.27 -14.12
C VAL A 78 1.57 1.10 -14.14
N ALA A 79 2.37 1.03 -13.08
CA ALA A 79 3.67 1.70 -12.99
C ALA A 79 4.60 0.99 -12.02
N SER A 80 5.90 1.25 -12.13
CA SER A 80 6.91 0.85 -11.15
C SER A 80 8.03 1.89 -11.13
N VAL A 81 8.47 2.29 -9.93
CA VAL A 81 9.54 3.27 -9.72
C VAL A 81 10.48 2.81 -8.61
N HIS A 82 11.73 3.28 -8.66
CA HIS A 82 12.68 3.10 -7.57
C HIS A 82 12.75 4.38 -6.74
N PRO A 83 12.43 4.33 -5.42
CA PRO A 83 12.54 5.49 -4.55
C PRO A 83 13.97 6.01 -4.46
N GLN A 84 14.10 7.32 -4.33
CA GLN A 84 15.37 7.97 -3.98
C GLN A 84 15.62 7.82 -2.48
N CYS A 85 16.84 7.44 -2.10
CA CYS A 85 17.26 7.29 -0.71
C CYS A 85 17.97 8.57 -0.23
N ASP A 86 17.45 9.22 0.80
CA ASP A 86 18.20 10.24 1.54
C ASP A 86 19.13 9.56 2.54
N VAL A 87 20.39 9.39 2.14
CA VAL A 87 21.44 8.77 2.97
C VAL A 87 21.91 9.64 4.14
N ALA A 88 21.58 10.93 4.15
CA ALA A 88 21.95 11.84 5.24
C ALA A 88 21.01 11.71 6.44
N GLN A 89 19.82 11.13 6.26
CA GLN A 89 18.87 10.87 7.34
C GLN A 89 19.09 9.50 7.99
N THR A 90 18.99 9.45 9.31
CA THR A 90 18.96 8.20 10.09
C THR A 90 17.71 8.17 10.97
N PRO A 91 16.81 7.19 10.84
CA PRO A 91 16.71 6.20 9.76
C PRO A 91 16.64 6.83 8.35
N ARG A 92 17.06 6.06 7.35
CA ARG A 92 17.05 6.46 5.94
C ARG A 92 15.61 6.66 5.47
N LEU A 93 15.36 7.75 4.77
CA LEU A 93 14.06 8.06 4.17
C LEU A 93 14.10 7.70 2.67
N TYR A 94 13.10 6.97 2.20
CA TYR A 94 12.97 6.59 0.79
C TYR A 94 11.79 7.33 0.18
N SER A 95 12.05 8.36 -0.63
CA SER A 95 11.01 9.16 -1.28
C SER A 95 10.78 8.70 -2.72
N TYR A 96 9.53 8.66 -3.15
CA TYR A 96 9.18 8.25 -4.52
C TYR A 96 8.28 9.28 -5.21
N GLU A 97 8.31 9.24 -6.54
CA GLU A 97 7.41 9.97 -7.41
C GLU A 97 6.92 9.04 -8.52
N VAL A 98 5.61 8.86 -8.66
CA VAL A 98 4.98 8.09 -9.74
C VAL A 98 4.18 9.04 -10.64
N PRO A 99 4.75 9.48 -11.78
CA PRO A 99 4.05 10.37 -12.70
C PRO A 99 3.12 9.61 -13.66
N GLY A 100 2.20 10.36 -14.29
CA GLY A 100 1.44 9.88 -15.45
C GLY A 100 0.27 8.94 -15.13
N LEU A 101 -0.22 8.94 -13.89
CA LEU A 101 -1.37 8.15 -13.48
C LEU A 101 -2.69 8.81 -13.89
N THR A 102 -3.73 8.00 -14.06
CA THR A 102 -5.08 8.48 -14.39
C THR A 102 -5.75 9.03 -13.12
N PRO A 103 -6.22 10.29 -13.10
CA PRO A 103 -6.99 10.83 -11.99
C PRO A 103 -8.30 10.09 -11.77
N LYS A 104 -8.86 10.17 -10.55
CA LYS A 104 -10.14 9.56 -10.17
C LYS A 104 -10.18 8.03 -10.33
N VAL A 105 -9.04 7.38 -10.12
CA VAL A 105 -8.90 5.92 -10.08
C VAL A 105 -8.36 5.52 -8.71
N ASP A 106 -8.85 4.40 -8.16
CA ASP A 106 -8.30 3.81 -6.95
C ASP A 106 -7.00 3.05 -7.30
N TYR A 107 -5.94 3.27 -6.52
CA TYR A 107 -4.65 2.62 -6.75
C TYR A 107 -4.16 1.91 -5.50
N VAL A 108 -3.46 0.80 -5.69
CA VAL A 108 -2.70 0.14 -4.63
C VAL A 108 -1.22 0.35 -4.90
N LEU A 109 -0.54 1.02 -3.97
CA LEU A 109 0.92 1.12 -3.97
C LEU A 109 1.48 -0.04 -3.15
N LYS A 110 2.41 -0.79 -3.72
CA LYS A 110 3.12 -1.90 -3.08
C LYS A 110 4.60 -1.57 -3.10
N ALA A 111 5.20 -1.39 -1.93
CA ALA A 111 6.65 -1.23 -1.83
C ALA A 111 7.28 -2.56 -1.39
N VAL A 112 8.31 -2.99 -2.12
CA VAL A 112 9.04 -4.23 -1.86
C VAL A 112 10.49 -3.90 -1.57
N LYS A 113 11.02 -4.39 -0.46
CA LYS A 113 12.45 -4.31 -0.12
C LYS A 113 13.16 -5.57 -0.55
N THR A 114 13.78 -5.54 -1.73
CA THR A 114 14.31 -6.71 -2.45
C THR A 114 15.31 -7.55 -1.64
N SER A 115 16.15 -6.92 -0.82
CA SER A 115 17.16 -7.57 0.02
C SER A 115 16.59 -8.48 1.11
N THR A 116 15.36 -8.22 1.53
CA THR A 116 14.70 -8.95 2.62
C THR A 116 13.44 -9.67 2.17
N GLY A 117 12.74 -9.15 1.16
CA GLY A 117 11.40 -9.59 0.81
C GLY A 117 10.29 -8.91 1.61
N GLN A 118 10.62 -7.93 2.47
CA GLN A 118 9.60 -7.17 3.20
C GLN A 118 8.70 -6.42 2.22
N ILE A 119 7.39 -6.47 2.47
CA ILE A 119 6.36 -5.82 1.65
C ILE A 119 5.53 -4.90 2.56
N VAL A 120 5.32 -3.66 2.11
CA VAL A 120 4.31 -2.74 2.66
C VAL A 120 3.40 -2.25 1.55
N LYS A 121 2.14 -1.95 1.88
CA LYS A 121 1.11 -1.56 0.93
C LYS A 121 0.36 -0.31 1.36
N LYS A 122 -0.26 0.37 0.41
CA LYS A 122 -1.17 1.49 0.63
C LYS A 122 -2.28 1.50 -0.41
N LEU A 123 -3.51 1.75 0.01
CA LEU A 123 -4.65 1.96 -0.89
C LEU A 123 -4.95 3.46 -0.98
N ILE A 124 -4.87 4.01 -2.20
CA ILE A 124 -5.18 5.40 -2.52
C ILE A 124 -6.60 5.47 -3.06
N GLU A 125 -7.45 6.20 -2.35
CA GLU A 125 -8.83 6.48 -2.73
C GLU A 125 -8.91 7.39 -3.97
N LYS A 126 -9.78 7.06 -4.92
CA LYS A 126 -9.96 7.81 -6.16
C LYS A 126 -10.26 9.30 -5.96
N GLU A 127 -10.96 9.71 -4.90
CA GLU A 127 -11.22 11.13 -4.62
C GLU A 127 -9.95 11.89 -4.24
N LYS A 128 -8.90 11.18 -3.80
CA LYS A 128 -7.59 11.76 -3.49
C LYS A 128 -6.65 11.79 -4.69
N VAL A 129 -6.93 11.00 -5.74
CA VAL A 129 -6.16 11.01 -6.99
C VAL A 129 -6.69 12.13 -7.89
N VAL A 130 -6.27 13.36 -7.61
CA VAL A 130 -6.63 14.56 -8.37
C VAL A 130 -5.53 14.94 -9.37
N ALA A 131 -5.91 15.61 -10.45
CA ALA A 131 -4.96 16.07 -11.47
C ALA A 131 -3.88 16.97 -10.86
N GLY A 132 -2.64 16.84 -11.33
CA GLY A 132 -1.48 17.54 -10.77
C GLY A 132 -0.66 16.64 -9.84
N SER A 133 -0.17 17.18 -8.72
CA SER A 133 0.63 16.43 -7.74
C SER A 133 -0.15 16.17 -6.45
N VAL A 134 -0.14 14.91 -6.00
CA VAL A 134 -0.71 14.48 -4.72
C VAL A 134 0.43 14.00 -3.84
N GLU A 135 0.68 14.74 -2.76
CA GLU A 135 1.82 14.50 -1.88
C GLU A 135 1.42 13.75 -0.59
N GLY A 136 2.39 13.38 0.23
CA GLY A 136 2.17 12.80 1.56
C GLY A 136 1.70 11.35 1.55
N GLN A 137 1.92 10.60 0.47
CA GLN A 137 1.50 9.21 0.37
C GLN A 137 2.50 8.27 1.05
N ILE A 138 2.35 8.06 2.37
CA ILE A 138 3.25 7.20 3.15
C ILE A 138 2.82 5.73 3.03
N ILE A 139 3.73 4.87 2.57
CA ILE A 139 3.59 3.40 2.50
C ILE A 139 4.35 2.79 3.68
N ASP A 140 3.63 2.29 4.68
CA ASP A 140 4.17 1.84 5.96
C ASP A 140 3.32 0.67 6.55
N PRO A 141 3.66 0.12 7.73
CA PRO A 141 2.83 -0.90 8.38
C PRO A 141 1.40 -0.44 8.71
N VAL A 142 1.17 0.86 8.93
CA VAL A 142 -0.16 1.43 9.19
C VAL A 142 -1.02 1.33 7.93
N SER A 143 -0.53 1.83 6.80
CA SER A 143 -1.22 1.74 5.51
C SER A 143 -1.39 0.29 5.06
N THR A 144 -0.42 -0.58 5.38
CA THR A 144 -0.53 -2.02 5.09
C THR A 144 -1.66 -2.65 5.89
N THR A 145 -1.77 -2.30 7.17
CA THR A 145 -2.88 -2.76 8.02
C THR A 145 -4.22 -2.26 7.48
N ALA A 146 -4.31 -1.01 7.01
CA ALA A 146 -5.52 -0.48 6.38
C ALA A 146 -5.90 -1.25 5.09
N VAL A 147 -4.91 -1.67 4.28
CA VAL A 147 -5.15 -2.53 3.10
C VAL A 147 -5.67 -3.91 3.53
N VAL A 148 -5.05 -4.55 4.52
CA VAL A 148 -5.53 -5.85 5.06
C VAL A 148 -6.98 -5.74 5.55
N MET A 149 -7.31 -4.66 6.25
CA MET A 149 -8.67 -4.41 6.73
C MET A 149 -9.65 -4.19 5.58
N ALA A 150 -9.23 -3.48 4.52
CA ALA A 150 -10.02 -3.33 3.30
C ALA A 150 -10.31 -4.69 2.66
N GLU A 151 -9.29 -5.54 2.51
CA GLU A 151 -9.40 -6.89 1.95
C GLU A 151 -10.37 -7.76 2.75
N LYS A 152 -10.30 -7.74 4.09
CA LYS A 152 -11.24 -8.45 4.97
C LYS A 152 -12.67 -7.93 4.83
N THR A 153 -12.85 -6.61 4.84
CA THR A 153 -14.17 -5.99 4.68
C THR A 153 -14.78 -6.33 3.32
N LEU A 154 -14.01 -6.26 2.23
CA LEU A 154 -14.46 -6.60 0.88
C LEU A 154 -14.80 -8.09 0.78
N THR A 155 -13.94 -8.98 1.26
CA THR A 155 -14.16 -10.43 1.26
C THR A 155 -15.45 -10.81 1.99
N SER A 156 -15.67 -10.21 3.17
CA SER A 156 -16.90 -10.41 3.95
C SER A 156 -18.13 -9.82 3.25
N THR A 157 -18.03 -8.60 2.70
CA THR A 157 -19.13 -7.90 2.02
C THR A 157 -19.64 -8.70 0.82
N PHE A 158 -18.72 -9.24 0.02
CA PHE A 158 -19.05 -10.04 -1.16
C PHE A 158 -19.28 -11.53 -0.84
N ARG A 159 -19.24 -11.91 0.45
CA ARG A 159 -19.51 -13.28 0.93
C ARG A 159 -18.65 -14.33 0.22
N LEU A 160 -17.38 -14.00 -0.01
CA LEU A 160 -16.45 -14.86 -0.73
C LEU A 160 -15.93 -15.95 0.23
N ALA A 161 -16.47 -17.16 0.13
CA ALA A 161 -16.13 -18.25 1.04
C ALA A 161 -14.79 -18.94 0.74
N THR A 162 -14.29 -18.84 -0.50
CA THR A 162 -13.15 -19.64 -0.99
C THR A 162 -12.00 -18.81 -1.57
N VAL A 163 -12.23 -17.54 -1.88
CA VAL A 163 -11.23 -16.66 -2.51
C VAL A 163 -11.24 -15.32 -1.78
N ALA A 164 -10.19 -15.07 -1.01
CA ALA A 164 -9.98 -13.76 -0.40
C ALA A 164 -9.65 -12.71 -1.47
N ILE A 165 -10.04 -11.46 -1.23
CA ILE A 165 -9.58 -10.31 -2.01
C ILE A 165 -8.15 -9.99 -1.64
N LYS A 166 -7.26 -9.91 -2.65
CA LYS A 166 -5.84 -9.57 -2.49
C LYS A 166 -5.50 -8.36 -3.35
N LEU A 167 -5.58 -7.17 -2.77
CA LEU A 167 -5.32 -5.90 -3.43
C LEU A 167 -3.80 -5.71 -3.66
N GLY A 168 -3.44 -5.22 -4.85
CA GLY A 168 -2.05 -5.00 -5.23
C GLY A 168 -1.21 -6.27 -5.39
N GLU A 169 -1.85 -7.43 -5.57
CA GLU A 169 -1.16 -8.65 -5.99
C GLU A 169 -1.14 -8.77 -7.51
N GLU A 170 0.04 -9.10 -8.05
CA GLU A 170 0.24 -9.18 -9.48
C GLU A 170 -0.55 -10.35 -10.07
N ASN A 171 -1.30 -10.08 -11.14
CA ASN A 171 -2.18 -11.05 -11.78
C ASN A 171 -3.32 -11.57 -10.89
N TYR A 172 -3.60 -10.93 -9.75
CA TYR A 172 -4.80 -11.25 -8.98
C TYR A 172 -6.03 -10.72 -9.71
N LEU A 173 -6.87 -11.63 -10.20
CA LEU A 173 -8.15 -11.27 -10.79
C LEU A 173 -9.24 -11.29 -9.72
N LEU A 174 -10.06 -10.23 -9.70
CA LEU A 174 -11.26 -10.21 -8.89
C LEU A 174 -12.15 -11.44 -9.22
N PRO A 175 -12.84 -12.02 -8.23
CA PRO A 175 -13.81 -13.08 -8.49
C PRO A 175 -14.86 -12.63 -9.50
N ALA A 176 -15.33 -13.52 -10.36
CA ALA A 176 -16.15 -13.18 -11.53
C ALA A 176 -17.41 -12.34 -11.24
N ALA A 177 -17.98 -12.42 -10.03
CA ALA A 177 -19.16 -11.65 -9.61
C ALA A 177 -18.83 -10.26 -9.02
N VAL A 178 -17.55 -9.93 -8.85
CA VAL A 178 -17.05 -8.71 -8.22
C VAL A 178 -16.37 -7.87 -9.28
N THR A 179 -16.86 -6.65 -9.48
CA THR A 179 -16.27 -5.70 -10.44
C THR A 179 -15.46 -4.64 -9.70
N GLU A 180 -14.46 -4.07 -10.39
CA GLU A 180 -13.68 -2.94 -9.89
C GLU A 180 -14.57 -1.77 -9.44
N GLY A 181 -15.64 -1.47 -10.18
CA GLY A 181 -16.57 -0.40 -9.82
C GLY A 181 -17.29 -0.65 -8.49
N ILE A 182 -17.67 -1.91 -8.21
CA ILE A 182 -18.31 -2.29 -6.94
C ILE A 182 -17.26 -2.30 -5.81
N VAL A 183 -16.05 -2.82 -6.06
CA VAL A 183 -14.93 -2.77 -5.10
C VAL A 183 -14.62 -1.33 -4.70
N SER A 184 -14.45 -0.44 -5.69
CA SER A 184 -14.27 0.98 -5.50
C SER A 184 -15.39 1.55 -4.63
N ALA A 185 -16.66 1.36 -5.00
CA ALA A 185 -17.78 1.87 -4.21
C ALA A 185 -17.76 1.40 -2.75
N THR A 186 -17.43 0.12 -2.51
CA THR A 186 -17.30 -0.43 -1.15
C THR A 186 -16.11 0.15 -0.39
N ILE A 187 -14.96 0.37 -1.04
CA ILE A 187 -13.81 1.06 -0.44
C ILE A 187 -14.24 2.44 0.07
N HIS A 188 -15.00 3.20 -0.73
CA HIS A 188 -15.40 4.57 -0.39
C HIS A 188 -16.51 4.68 0.67
N THR A 189 -17.29 3.62 0.86
CA THR A 189 -18.47 3.64 1.75
C THR A 189 -18.27 2.82 3.02
N ALA A 190 -17.60 1.68 2.93
CA ALA A 190 -17.44 0.72 4.03
C ALA A 190 -16.03 0.68 4.63
N VAL A 191 -15.01 1.16 3.92
CA VAL A 191 -13.61 1.12 4.39
C VAL A 191 -13.09 2.50 4.74
N ARG A 192 -13.13 3.45 3.79
CA ARG A 192 -12.52 4.78 3.88
C ARG A 192 -11.05 4.73 4.34
N PRO A 193 -10.14 4.10 3.56
CA PRO A 193 -8.78 3.75 3.98
C PRO A 193 -8.00 4.87 4.68
N SER A 194 -8.11 6.11 4.21
CA SER A 194 -7.36 7.20 4.84
C SER A 194 -7.82 7.55 6.26
N TYR A 195 -9.11 7.38 6.55
CA TYR A 195 -9.63 7.56 7.91
C TYR A 195 -9.14 6.42 8.81
N LEU A 196 -9.22 5.20 8.29
CA LEU A 196 -8.71 4.01 8.98
C LEU A 196 -7.21 4.12 9.27
N GLU A 197 -6.40 4.58 8.31
CA GLU A 197 -4.99 4.85 8.51
C GLU A 197 -4.75 5.85 9.65
N ASN A 198 -5.48 6.96 9.68
CA ASN A 198 -5.36 7.97 10.73
C ASN A 198 -5.76 7.42 12.10
N GLU A 199 -6.81 6.59 12.17
CA GLU A 199 -7.23 5.93 13.40
C GLU A 199 -6.17 4.96 13.90
N ILE A 200 -5.67 4.06 13.04
CA ILE A 200 -4.58 3.13 13.37
C ILE A 200 -3.34 3.90 13.83
N ARG A 201 -2.95 4.95 13.10
CA ARG A 201 -1.81 5.83 13.42
C ARG A 201 -1.96 6.44 14.80
N THR A 202 -3.14 6.98 15.12
CA THR A 202 -3.44 7.55 16.45
C THR A 202 -3.32 6.48 17.54
N LEU A 203 -3.95 5.33 17.35
CA LEU A 203 -3.93 4.26 18.35
C LEU A 203 -2.55 3.62 18.52
N ALA A 204 -1.75 3.52 17.45
CA ALA A 204 -0.38 3.02 17.48
C ALA A 204 0.52 3.84 18.42
N THR A 205 0.35 5.17 18.48
CA THR A 205 1.11 6.03 19.41
C THR A 205 0.82 5.73 20.89
N THR A 206 -0.36 5.19 21.20
CA THR A 206 -0.75 4.84 22.58
C THR A 206 -0.13 3.53 23.07
N VAL A 207 0.41 2.73 22.14
CA VAL A 207 1.08 1.44 22.43
C VAL A 207 2.57 1.48 22.15
N ASP A 208 3.15 2.67 21.95
CA ASP A 208 4.59 2.85 21.90
C ASP A 208 5.18 2.67 23.33
N PRO A 209 6.22 1.83 23.52
CA PRO A 209 6.90 1.67 24.82
C PRO A 209 7.42 2.97 25.46
N GLY A 210 7.56 4.08 24.72
CA GLY A 210 7.92 5.40 25.25
C GLY A 210 6.75 6.29 25.69
N SER A 211 5.50 5.87 25.49
CA SER A 211 4.33 6.72 25.69
C SER A 211 3.93 6.87 27.16
N SER A 212 3.90 8.12 27.66
CA SER A 212 3.43 8.46 29.01
C SER A 212 1.93 8.18 29.25
N SER A 213 1.17 7.94 28.18
CA SER A 213 -0.27 7.65 28.19
C SER A 213 -0.58 6.23 27.69
N SER A 214 0.31 5.28 27.99
CA SER A 214 0.21 3.86 27.66
C SER A 214 -1.23 3.34 27.76
N LEU A 215 -1.86 3.05 26.61
CA LEU A 215 -3.20 2.47 26.42
C LEU A 215 -4.42 3.39 26.63
N ALA A 216 -4.25 4.68 26.94
CA ALA A 216 -5.37 5.58 27.25
C ALA A 216 -6.37 5.79 26.08
N GLY A 217 -5.95 5.54 24.83
CA GLY A 217 -6.82 5.62 23.65
C GLY A 217 -7.60 4.33 23.33
N ILE A 218 -7.38 3.24 24.07
CA ILE A 218 -8.03 1.94 23.87
C ILE A 218 -9.20 1.80 24.83
N ASP A 219 -10.37 2.30 24.42
CA ASP A 219 -11.60 2.35 25.24
C ASP A 219 -12.66 1.33 24.83
N SER A 220 -12.31 0.40 23.95
CA SER A 220 -13.24 -0.61 23.42
C SER A 220 -12.50 -1.81 22.85
N GLN A 221 -13.20 -2.95 22.79
CA GLN A 221 -12.69 -4.16 22.14
C GLN A 221 -12.36 -3.90 20.66
N ALA A 222 -13.18 -3.15 19.94
CA ALA A 222 -12.95 -2.84 18.52
C ALA A 222 -11.63 -2.09 18.30
N LYS A 223 -11.29 -1.12 19.15
CA LYS A 223 -10.00 -0.41 19.09
C LYS A 223 -8.83 -1.32 19.49
N ALA A 224 -9.02 -2.20 20.47
CA ALA A 224 -8.01 -3.18 20.84
C ALA A 224 -7.73 -4.16 19.68
N ASP A 225 -8.77 -4.67 19.01
CA ASP A 225 -8.65 -5.55 17.85
C ASP A 225 -7.95 -4.84 16.67
N LEU A 226 -8.28 -3.56 16.45
CA LEU A 226 -7.65 -2.74 15.40
C LEU A 226 -6.15 -2.55 15.66
N VAL A 227 -5.77 -2.21 16.89
CA VAL A 227 -4.36 -2.09 17.27
C VAL A 227 -3.64 -3.42 17.24
N ASN A 228 -4.27 -4.50 17.70
CA ASN A 228 -3.70 -5.84 17.63
C ASN A 228 -3.45 -6.25 16.18
N SER A 229 -4.36 -5.92 15.26
CA SER A 229 -4.17 -6.14 13.83
C SER A 229 -2.94 -5.40 13.31
N TYR A 230 -2.75 -4.14 13.71
CA TYR A 230 -1.55 -3.36 13.38
C TYR A 230 -0.27 -3.99 13.96
N LEU A 231 -0.27 -4.39 15.24
CA LEU A 231 0.89 -5.00 15.89
C LEU A 231 1.28 -6.32 15.23
N ILE A 232 0.29 -7.12 14.82
CA ILE A 232 0.47 -8.37 14.08
C ILE A 232 1.08 -8.10 12.70
N VAL A 233 0.51 -7.17 11.92
CA VAL A 233 1.00 -6.81 10.58
C VAL A 233 2.43 -6.27 10.68
N ASN A 234 2.68 -5.34 11.60
CA ASN A 234 4.00 -4.76 11.83
C ASN A 234 5.04 -5.84 12.14
N GLU A 235 4.73 -6.76 13.07
CA GLU A 235 5.68 -7.82 13.43
C GLU A 235 5.86 -8.85 12.31
N ALA A 236 4.80 -9.20 11.56
CA ALA A 236 4.92 -10.05 10.38
C ALA A 236 5.90 -9.45 9.36
N ILE A 237 5.82 -8.14 9.11
CA ILE A 237 6.77 -7.44 8.23
C ILE A 237 8.18 -7.50 8.81
N LYS A 238 8.38 -7.26 10.11
CA LYS A 238 9.71 -7.34 10.76
C LYS A 238 10.34 -8.72 10.68
N GLN A 239 9.52 -9.77 10.79
CA GLN A 239 9.94 -11.17 10.73
C GLN A 239 9.92 -11.73 9.30
N ASN A 240 9.67 -10.89 8.30
CA ASN A 240 9.62 -11.25 6.88
C ASN A 240 8.64 -12.39 6.58
N VAL A 241 7.49 -12.38 7.26
CA VAL A 241 6.36 -13.25 7.00
C VAL A 241 5.44 -12.55 6.00
N ASP A 242 4.96 -13.28 4.99
CA ASP A 242 3.95 -12.76 4.06
C ASP A 242 2.70 -12.36 4.85
N VAL A 243 2.44 -11.06 4.91
CA VAL A 243 1.34 -10.50 5.70
C VAL A 243 0.00 -11.02 5.20
N GLN A 244 -0.21 -11.10 3.89
CA GLN A 244 -1.50 -11.50 3.33
C GLN A 244 -1.80 -12.96 3.68
N ASP A 245 -0.88 -13.88 3.41
CA ASP A 245 -1.11 -15.28 3.73
C ASP A 245 -1.19 -15.52 5.25
N PHE A 246 -0.49 -14.71 6.05
CA PHE A 246 -0.55 -14.80 7.49
C PHE A 246 -1.91 -14.35 8.06
N VAL A 247 -2.43 -13.20 7.64
CA VAL A 247 -3.73 -12.69 8.09
C VAL A 247 -4.92 -13.39 7.42
N GLU A 248 -4.70 -14.14 6.33
CA GLU A 248 -5.71 -15.05 5.78
C GLU A 248 -5.75 -16.41 6.47
N GLY A 249 -4.82 -16.72 7.38
CA GLY A 249 -4.80 -18.00 8.08
C GLY A 249 -4.28 -19.15 7.23
N THR A 250 -3.57 -18.85 6.13
CA THR A 250 -3.04 -19.84 5.18
C THR A 250 -1.53 -20.06 5.34
N SER A 251 -0.84 -19.15 6.04
CA SER A 251 0.59 -19.32 6.36
C SER A 251 0.82 -20.38 7.44
N ALA A 252 1.88 -21.17 7.27
CA ALA A 252 2.36 -22.11 8.29
C ALA A 252 3.31 -21.46 9.32
N GLN A 253 3.67 -20.19 9.12
CA GLN A 253 4.58 -19.47 10.01
C GLN A 253 3.89 -19.09 11.33
N VAL A 254 4.69 -18.79 12.34
CA VAL A 254 4.25 -18.17 13.60
C VAL A 254 5.14 -16.97 13.89
N ILE A 255 4.57 -15.94 14.49
CA ILE A 255 5.29 -14.73 14.90
C ILE A 255 5.32 -14.68 16.42
N ASN A 256 6.54 -14.61 16.97
CA ASN A 256 6.77 -14.74 18.41
C ASN A 256 6.91 -13.37 19.10
N ASN A 257 6.64 -13.36 20.40
CA ASN A 257 6.91 -12.22 21.29
C ASN A 257 6.22 -10.91 20.89
N ILE A 258 4.98 -11.00 20.39
CA ILE A 258 4.21 -9.82 19.99
C ILE A 258 3.53 -9.21 21.20
N ARG A 259 3.66 -7.89 21.34
CA ARG A 259 2.80 -7.11 22.23
C ARG A 259 1.37 -7.22 21.71
N ILE A 260 0.46 -7.67 22.57
CA ILE A 260 -0.98 -7.65 22.32
C ILE A 260 -1.67 -6.85 23.40
N ILE A 261 -2.81 -6.25 23.04
CA ILE A 261 -3.70 -5.56 23.96
C ILE A 261 -4.88 -6.47 24.23
N ILE A 262 -5.11 -6.76 25.50
CA ILE A 262 -6.27 -7.48 26.00
C ILE A 262 -7.21 -6.42 26.58
N TYR A 263 -8.44 -6.36 26.08
CA TYR A 263 -9.45 -5.43 26.57
C TYR A 263 -10.51 -6.23 27.32
N ASP A 264 -10.73 -5.89 28.60
CA ASP A 264 -11.75 -6.51 29.44
C ASP A 264 -12.56 -5.46 30.20
N SER A 265 -13.38 -5.89 31.16
CA SER A 265 -14.23 -5.00 31.97
C SER A 265 -13.45 -4.08 32.91
N ILE A 266 -12.17 -4.33 33.14
CA ILE A 266 -11.27 -3.54 34.00
C ILE A 266 -10.51 -2.51 33.14
N GLY A 267 -10.26 -2.82 31.86
CA GLY A 267 -9.70 -1.90 30.87
C GLY A 267 -8.68 -2.58 29.94
N PRO A 268 -7.95 -1.80 29.13
CA PRO A 268 -6.89 -2.34 28.29
C PRO A 268 -5.66 -2.70 29.12
N VAL A 269 -5.12 -3.91 28.94
CA VAL A 269 -3.82 -4.33 29.46
C VAL A 269 -2.95 -4.85 28.33
N SER A 270 -1.64 -4.66 28.41
CA SER A 270 -0.70 -5.23 27.44
C SER A 270 -0.14 -6.55 27.92
N GLY A 271 -0.09 -7.54 27.04
CA GLY A 271 0.61 -8.80 27.23
C GLY A 271 1.54 -9.10 26.07
N THR A 272 2.24 -10.23 26.15
CA THR A 272 3.05 -10.76 25.06
C THR A 272 2.53 -12.13 24.68
N LYS A 273 2.38 -12.40 23.37
CA LYS A 273 1.84 -13.68 22.87
C LYS A 273 2.57 -14.13 21.59
N THR A 274 2.69 -15.44 21.41
CA THR A 274 2.97 -16.03 20.09
C THR A 274 1.68 -16.13 19.30
N ILE A 275 1.68 -15.58 18.09
CA ILE A 275 0.50 -15.52 17.22
C ILE A 275 0.69 -16.47 16.05
N THR A 276 -0.32 -17.33 15.83
CA THR A 276 -0.44 -18.16 14.63
C THR A 276 -1.17 -17.42 13.52
N SER A 277 -1.11 -17.91 12.29
CA SER A 277 -1.90 -17.34 11.19
C SER A 277 -3.42 -17.42 11.45
N THR A 278 -3.90 -18.45 12.16
CA THR A 278 -5.30 -18.54 12.60
C THR A 278 -5.67 -17.45 13.61
N ASP A 279 -4.80 -17.18 14.59
CA ASP A 279 -5.00 -16.07 15.55
C ASP A 279 -5.05 -14.73 14.80
N ALA A 280 -4.15 -14.53 13.83
CA ALA A 280 -4.09 -13.32 13.02
C ALA A 280 -5.34 -13.13 12.15
N ALA A 281 -5.82 -14.19 11.50
CA ALA A 281 -7.04 -14.17 10.72
C ALA A 281 -8.27 -13.85 11.57
N THR A 282 -8.34 -14.41 12.78
CA THR A 282 -9.43 -14.12 13.72
C THR A 282 -9.40 -12.67 14.17
N THR A 283 -8.23 -12.17 14.57
CA THR A 283 -8.04 -10.80 15.07
C THR A 283 -8.34 -9.76 13.99
N THR A 284 -7.80 -9.93 12.79
CA THR A 284 -8.05 -9.01 11.66
C THR A 284 -9.50 -9.04 11.19
N SER A 285 -10.16 -10.20 11.24
CA SER A 285 -11.59 -10.31 10.95
C SER A 285 -12.46 -9.62 12.02
N ALA A 286 -12.08 -9.72 13.30
CA ALA A 286 -12.77 -9.04 14.39
C ALA A 286 -12.60 -7.52 14.27
N ALA A 287 -11.38 -7.05 14.01
CA ALA A 287 -11.09 -5.64 13.77
C ALA A 287 -11.90 -5.09 12.59
N SER A 288 -11.91 -5.81 11.45
CA SER A 288 -12.67 -5.41 10.25
C SER A 288 -14.17 -5.30 10.51
N LYS A 289 -14.74 -6.21 11.32
CA LYS A 289 -16.16 -6.16 11.71
C LYS A 289 -16.47 -5.06 12.73
N GLY A 290 -15.53 -4.76 13.62
CA GLY A 290 -15.68 -3.76 14.68
C GLY A 290 -15.47 -2.32 14.19
N TYR A 291 -14.69 -2.14 13.13
CA TYR A 291 -14.47 -0.82 12.54
C TYR A 291 -15.74 -0.29 11.87
N THR A 292 -16.11 0.93 12.23
CA THR A 292 -17.24 1.65 11.62
C THR A 292 -16.69 2.91 10.96
N PRO A 293 -16.73 3.01 9.62
CA PRO A 293 -16.23 4.20 8.94
C PRO A 293 -17.08 5.43 9.30
N PRO A 294 -16.48 6.63 9.39
CA PRO A 294 -17.22 7.83 9.71
C PRO A 294 -18.28 8.13 8.65
N ILE A 295 -19.52 8.36 9.11
CA ILE A 295 -20.73 8.64 8.32
C ILE A 295 -20.68 10.08 7.79
N SER A 296 -19.78 10.38 6.86
CA SER A 296 -19.64 11.68 6.17
C SER A 296 -19.46 12.93 7.06
N GLN A 297 -18.30 13.55 6.95
CA GLN A 297 -18.21 15.00 6.76
C GLN A 297 -17.01 15.28 5.85
N THR A 298 -17.12 16.36 5.08
CA THR A 298 -16.13 16.96 4.15
C THR A 298 -14.72 16.42 4.30
N ALA A 299 -14.14 15.93 3.21
CA ALA A 299 -12.71 15.72 3.11
C ALA A 299 -12.00 17.06 3.35
N THR A 300 -11.62 17.35 4.58
CA THR A 300 -10.54 18.29 4.83
C THR A 300 -9.29 17.60 4.31
N THR A 301 -8.84 18.06 3.14
CA THR A 301 -7.49 17.88 2.61
C THR A 301 -6.49 18.59 3.54
N THR A 302 -6.41 18.17 4.79
CA THR A 302 -5.16 18.26 5.53
C THR A 302 -4.40 16.98 5.20
N GLY A 303 -3.86 16.94 3.99
CA GLY A 303 -2.65 16.16 3.78
C GLY A 303 -1.63 16.67 4.78
N LEU A 304 -0.91 15.76 5.42
CA LEU A 304 0.23 16.13 6.26
C LEU A 304 1.11 17.06 5.43
N THR A 305 1.37 18.26 5.95
CA THR A 305 2.33 19.17 5.33
C THR A 305 3.69 18.48 5.26
N ALA A 306 4.56 18.86 4.32
CA ALA A 306 5.91 18.29 4.23
C ALA A 306 6.68 18.33 5.57
N ALA A 307 6.38 19.29 6.45
CA ALA A 307 6.92 19.39 7.80
C ALA A 307 6.29 18.40 8.80
N GLU A 308 4.98 18.18 8.76
CA GLU A 308 4.29 17.12 9.53
C GLU A 308 4.68 15.72 9.04
N TYR A 309 4.99 15.58 7.75
CA TYR A 309 5.53 14.36 7.13
C TYR A 309 6.92 13.99 7.70
N VAL A 310 7.84 14.97 7.81
CA VAL A 310 9.14 14.75 8.48
C VAL A 310 8.94 14.48 9.97
N THR A 311 7.99 15.16 10.62
CA THR A 311 7.74 15.00 12.06
C THR A 311 7.10 13.65 12.39
N LEU A 312 6.20 13.11 11.55
CA LEU A 312 5.62 11.78 11.74
C LEU A 312 6.63 10.68 11.40
N ALA A 313 7.38 10.78 10.30
CA ALA A 313 8.50 9.88 10.02
C ALA A 313 9.62 9.96 11.10
N ASN A 314 9.66 11.05 11.86
CA ASN A 314 10.53 11.22 13.02
C ASN A 314 9.91 10.78 14.35
N GLY A 315 8.57 10.76 14.45
CA GLY A 315 7.82 10.41 15.66
C GLY A 315 7.62 8.91 15.85
N TYR A 316 7.72 8.10 14.78
CA TYR A 316 7.74 6.63 14.86
C TYR A 316 9.12 6.04 15.20
N ARG A 317 10.06 6.89 15.63
CA ARG A 317 11.43 6.50 15.96
C ARG A 317 11.52 6.08 17.43
N CYS A 318 11.49 4.77 17.66
CA CYS A 318 12.21 4.16 18.80
C CYS A 318 13.61 3.74 18.33
#